data_AF-A0A379S7F1-F1
#
_entry.id   AF-A0A379S7F1-F1
#
_cell.length_a   1.000
_cell.length_b   1.000
_cell.length_c   1.000
_cell.angle_alpha   90.00
_cell.angle_beta   90.00
_cell.angle_gamma   90.00
#
_symmetry.space_group_name_H-M   'P 1'
#
loop_
_entity.id
_entity.type
_entity.pdbx_description
1 polymer ?
#
loop_
_entity_poly.entity_id
_entity_poly.type
_entity_poly.pdbx_seq_one_letter_code
_entity_poly.pdbx_strand_id
1 'polypeptide(L)'
;MGLGNWTPAAEFNIYVDPEAAEIVFQSGIPVLMAGLDVTHKAQIHTADIERFRAIGNPISTIVAELLDFFLEYHKDEKWGFYRRASARFRAPLPGWLKAELFTTV
;
A
#
# COMPACT_ATOMS: atom_id res chain seq x y z
N MET A 1 -0.06 -11.21 -13.16
CA MET A 1 0.09 -9.76 -13.37
C MET A 1 -1.28 -9.12 -13.26
N GLY A 2 -1.50 -8.29 -12.25
CA GLY A 2 -2.76 -7.57 -12.06
C GLY A 2 -2.86 -6.32 -12.94
N LEU A 3 -4.02 -5.68 -12.93
CA LEU A 3 -4.24 -4.39 -13.60
C LEU A 3 -3.45 -3.26 -12.90
N GLY A 4 -3.00 -2.28 -13.67
CA GLY A 4 -2.40 -1.05 -13.14
C GLY A 4 -3.42 -0.11 -12.50
N ASN A 5 -2.94 0.83 -11.67
CA ASN A 5 -3.79 1.83 -11.00
C ASN A 5 -3.75 3.21 -11.65
N TRP A 6 -2.81 3.45 -12.58
CA TRP A 6 -2.70 4.72 -13.31
C TRP A 6 -3.09 4.55 -14.77
N THR A 7 -2.55 3.53 -15.43
CA THR A 7 -3.06 3.01 -16.71
C THR A 7 -3.50 1.56 -16.52
N PRO A 8 -4.23 0.94 -17.46
CA PRO A 8 -4.59 -0.47 -17.34
C PRO A 8 -3.40 -1.41 -17.13
N ALA A 9 -2.20 -1.00 -17.57
CA ALA A 9 -0.99 -1.81 -17.50
C ALA A 9 0.05 -1.32 -16.47
N ALA A 10 -0.06 -0.10 -15.92
CA ALA A 10 0.99 0.49 -15.10
C ALA A 10 0.53 0.92 -13.70
N GLU A 11 1.36 0.58 -12.70
CA GLU A 11 1.30 1.15 -11.36
C GLU A 11 1.93 2.54 -11.36
N PHE A 12 1.38 3.47 -10.58
CA PHE A 12 1.77 4.87 -10.55
C PHE A 12 3.28 5.12 -10.41
N ASN A 13 3.98 4.49 -9.48
CA ASN A 13 5.41 4.77 -9.28
C ASN A 13 6.24 4.31 -10.48
N ILE A 14 5.89 3.16 -11.07
CA ILE A 14 6.54 2.66 -12.29
C ILE A 14 6.19 3.53 -13.50
N TYR A 15 4.96 4.05 -13.56
CA TYR A 15 4.51 4.93 -14.63
C TYR A 15 5.23 6.30 -14.59
N VAL A 16 5.50 6.83 -13.39
CA VAL A 16 6.11 8.15 -13.22
C VAL A 16 7.56 8.18 -13.69
N ASP A 17 8.32 7.09 -13.52
CA ASP A 17 9.72 6.99 -13.95
C ASP A 17 10.08 5.53 -14.32
N PRO A 18 9.69 5.08 -15.54
CA PRO A 18 9.94 3.71 -15.97
C PRO A 18 11.43 3.42 -16.18
N GLU A 19 12.22 4.41 -16.59
CA GLU A 19 13.67 4.26 -16.80
C GLU A 19 14.40 4.02 -15.47
N ALA A 20 14.08 4.77 -14.41
CA ALA A 20 14.67 4.51 -13.10
C ALA A 20 14.23 3.15 -12.54
N ALA A 21 12.97 2.76 -12.76
CA ALA A 21 12.50 1.43 -12.38
C ALA A 21 13.29 0.32 -13.10
N GLU A 22 13.53 0.45 -14.40
CA GLU A 22 14.33 -0.49 -15.18
C GLU A 22 15.76 -0.63 -14.61
N ILE A 23 16.42 0.49 -14.32
CA ILE A 23 17.77 0.48 -13.71
C ILE A 23 17.76 -0.26 -12.37
N VAL A 24 16.77 -0.02 -11.51
CA VAL A 24 16.66 -0.70 -10.20
C VAL A 24 16.48 -2.21 -10.38
N PHE A 25 15.58 -2.64 -11.28
CA PHE A 25 15.32 -4.06 -11.53
C PHE A 25 16.51 -4.77 -12.20
N GLN A 26 17.34 -4.04 -12.95
CA GLN A 26 18.54 -4.57 -13.61
C GLN A 26 19.82 -4.42 -12.77
N SER A 27 19.76 -3.78 -11.61
CA SER A 27 20.93 -3.43 -10.79
C SER A 27 21.73 -4.62 -10.24
N GLY A 28 21.15 -5.82 -10.24
CA GLY A 28 21.73 -7.02 -9.60
C GLY A 28 21.65 -7.02 -8.07
N ILE A 29 21.08 -5.97 -7.47
CA ILE A 29 20.79 -5.89 -6.04
C ILE A 29 19.56 -6.77 -5.76
N PRO A 30 19.49 -7.49 -4.63
CA PRO A 30 18.26 -8.17 -4.22
C PRO A 30 17.11 -7.18 -4.05
N VAL A 31 16.10 -7.28 -4.92
CA VAL A 31 14.89 -6.44 -4.89
C VAL A 31 13.68 -7.28 -4.52
N LEU A 32 12.89 -6.81 -3.54
CA LEU A 32 11.57 -7.35 -3.22
C LEU A 32 10.50 -6.36 -3.73
N MET A 33 9.67 -6.80 -4.67
CA MET A 33 8.59 -5.98 -5.22
C MET A 33 7.28 -6.24 -4.45
N ALA A 34 6.73 -5.19 -3.83
CA ALA A 34 5.39 -5.21 -3.23
C ALA A 34 4.42 -4.43 -4.13
N GLY A 35 3.85 -5.12 -5.12
CA GLY A 35 2.95 -4.53 -6.12
C GLY A 35 1.51 -4.30 -5.63
N LEU A 36 0.63 -3.96 -6.59
CA LEU A 36 -0.80 -3.77 -6.32
C LEU A 36 -1.50 -5.06 -5.86
N ASP A 37 -1.01 -6.22 -6.29
CA ASP A 37 -1.49 -7.54 -5.88
C ASP A 37 -1.32 -7.81 -4.38
N VAL A 38 -0.31 -7.22 -3.74
CA VAL A 38 -0.09 -7.25 -2.29
C VAL A 38 -0.84 -6.12 -1.62
N THR A 39 -0.68 -4.88 -2.09
CA THR A 39 -1.23 -3.69 -1.41
C THR A 39 -2.76 -3.60 -1.49
N HIS A 40 -3.41 -4.17 -2.51
CA HIS A 40 -4.87 -4.27 -2.56
C HIS A 40 -5.44 -5.22 -1.50
N LYS A 41 -4.63 -6.15 -0.97
CA LYS A 41 -5.00 -7.03 0.15
C LYS A 41 -4.77 -6.39 1.51
N ALA A 42 -3.89 -5.39 1.60
CA ALA A 42 -3.59 -4.64 2.82
C ALA A 42 -4.70 -3.62 3.13
N GLN A 43 -5.90 -4.11 3.44
CA GLN A 43 -7.07 -3.29 3.70
C GLN A 43 -7.16 -2.88 5.17
N ILE A 44 -7.46 -1.61 5.42
CA ILE A 44 -7.75 -1.07 6.76
C ILE A 44 -9.26 -0.89 6.89
N HIS A 45 -9.81 -1.39 8.00
CA HIS A 45 -11.21 -1.25 8.35
C HIS A 45 -11.42 -0.19 9.43
N THR A 46 -12.66 0.30 9.57
CA THR A 46 -13.02 1.25 10.65
C THR A 46 -12.63 0.72 12.03
N ALA A 47 -12.78 -0.59 12.28
CA ALA A 47 -12.36 -1.21 13.53
C ALA A 47 -10.84 -1.08 13.78
N ASP A 48 -10.01 -1.10 12.74
CA ASP A 48 -8.57 -0.92 12.87
C ASP A 48 -8.22 0.55 13.16
N ILE A 49 -8.94 1.50 12.57
CA ILE A 49 -8.79 2.92 12.87
C ILE A 49 -9.10 3.20 14.35
N GLU A 50 -10.19 2.62 14.86
CA GLU A 50 -10.52 2.72 16.29
C GLU A 50 -9.45 2.10 17.18
N ARG A 51 -8.81 1.00 16.75
CA ARG A 51 -7.65 0.44 17.47
C ARG A 51 -6.47 1.42 17.50
N PHE A 52 -6.22 2.18 16.44
CA PHE A 52 -5.21 3.25 16.47
C PHE A 52 -5.60 4.38 17.43
N ARG A 53 -6.86 4.81 17.44
CA ARG A 53 -7.35 5.83 18.40
C ARG A 53 -7.18 5.37 19.85
N ALA A 54 -7.47 4.10 20.13
CA ALA A 54 -7.37 3.50 21.46
C ALA A 54 -5.93 3.40 22.02
N ILE A 55 -4.89 3.56 21.21
CA ILE A 55 -3.49 3.60 21.69
C ILE A 55 -3.26 4.84 22.57
N GLY A 56 -4.00 5.94 22.34
CA GLY A 56 -4.05 7.08 23.26
C GLY A 56 -2.82 7.98 23.27
N ASN A 57 -2.07 8.10 22.16
CA ASN A 57 -0.97 9.04 22.03
C ASN A 57 -1.11 9.95 20.79
N PRO A 58 -0.40 11.09 20.72
CA PRO A 58 -0.57 12.04 19.62
C PRO A 58 -0.30 11.46 18.23
N ILE A 59 0.66 10.54 18.10
CA ILE A 59 1.01 9.91 16.82
C ILE A 59 -0.11 8.96 16.38
N SER A 60 -0.67 8.18 17.30
CA SER A 60 -1.75 7.25 16.97
C SER A 60 -3.04 7.97 16.58
N THR A 61 -3.31 9.13 17.18
CA THR A 61 -4.41 10.01 16.77
C THR A 61 -4.21 10.54 15.35
N ILE A 62 -3.02 11.08 15.03
CA ILE A 62 -2.71 11.57 13.68
C ILE A 62 -2.84 10.46 12.64
N VAL A 63 -2.33 9.26 12.94
CA VAL A 63 -2.45 8.11 12.04
C VAL A 63 -3.92 7.74 11.82
N ALA A 64 -4.74 7.71 12.88
CA ALA A 64 -6.17 7.43 12.75
C ALA A 64 -6.89 8.45 11.85
N GLU A 65 -6.61 9.75 12.03
CA GLU A 65 -7.19 10.81 11.20
C GLU A 65 -6.78 10.71 9.74
N LEU A 66 -5.51 10.39 9.46
CA LEU A 66 -5.04 10.13 8.09
C LEU A 66 -5.76 8.91 7.48
N LEU A 67 -5.96 7.85 8.25
CA LEU A 67 -6.66 6.64 7.79
C LEU A 67 -8.15 6.92 7.54
N ASP A 68 -8.80 7.77 8.33
CA ASP A 68 -10.18 8.21 8.07
C ASP A 68 -10.29 8.95 6.73
N PHE A 69 -9.34 9.86 6.46
CA PHE A 69 -9.28 10.54 5.17
C PHE A 69 -9.08 9.55 4.02
N PHE A 70 -8.17 8.58 4.17
CA PHE A 70 -7.95 7.56 3.15
C PHE A 70 -9.17 6.67 2.93
N LEU A 71 -9.90 6.33 3.99
CA LEU A 71 -11.14 5.57 3.92
C LEU A 71 -12.21 6.32 3.14
N GLU A 72 -12.33 7.64 3.29
CA GLU A 72 -13.28 8.44 2.51
C GLU A 72 -12.87 8.53 1.03
N TYR A 73 -11.59 8.81 0.77
CA TYR A 73 -11.10 9.06 -0.59
C TYR A 73 -10.96 7.80 -1.45
N HIS A 74 -10.74 6.64 -0.84
CA HIS A 74 -10.56 5.36 -1.54
C HIS A 74 -11.84 4.52 -1.67
N LYS A 75 -13.01 5.10 -1.35
CA LYS A 75 -14.35 4.50 -1.57
C LYS A 75 -14.76 4.33 -3.02
N ASP A 76 -13.90 4.72 -3.97
CA ASP A 76 -14.20 4.61 -5.40
C ASP A 76 -14.61 3.18 -5.77
N GLU A 77 -15.87 3.03 -6.23
CA GLU A 77 -16.47 1.73 -6.54
C GLU A 77 -15.68 0.95 -7.59
N LYS A 78 -14.89 1.65 -8.42
CA LYS A 78 -14.04 1.02 -9.45
C LYS A 78 -13.07 -0.02 -8.91
N TRP A 79 -12.72 0.07 -7.62
CA TRP A 79 -11.80 -0.87 -6.96
C TRP A 79 -12.53 -1.94 -6.12
N GLY A 80 -13.84 -1.82 -5.91
CA GLY A 80 -14.62 -2.75 -5.08
C GLY A 80 -14.26 -2.74 -3.59
N PHE A 81 -13.54 -1.71 -3.11
CA PHE A 81 -13.16 -1.56 -1.70
C PHE A 81 -14.30 -0.97 -0.85
N TYR A 82 -15.43 -1.68 -0.78
CA TYR A 82 -16.54 -1.24 0.08
C TYR A 82 -16.11 -1.22 1.55
N ARG A 83 -16.14 -0.02 2.16
CA ARG A 83 -15.73 0.29 3.55
C ARG A 83 -14.28 -0.07 3.90
N ARG A 84 -13.35 0.04 2.94
CA ARG A 84 -11.95 -0.37 3.11
C ARG A 84 -11.00 0.62 2.44
N ALA A 85 -9.87 0.90 3.08
CA ALA A 85 -8.77 1.64 2.46
C ALA A 85 -7.60 0.69 2.17
N SER A 86 -7.03 0.74 0.97
CA SER A 86 -5.76 0.05 0.69
C SER A 86 -4.61 0.86 1.29
N ALA A 87 -3.90 0.28 2.24
CA ALA A 87 -2.67 0.84 2.77
C ALA A 87 -1.56 0.67 1.73
N ARG A 88 -1.22 1.76 1.04
CA ARG A 88 -0.07 1.80 0.12
C ARG A 88 1.16 2.25 0.90
N PHE A 89 2.10 1.34 1.10
CA PHE A 89 3.39 1.64 1.72
C PHE A 89 4.31 2.28 0.70
N ARG A 90 4.82 3.48 1.00
CA ARG A 90 5.80 4.18 0.17
C ARG A 90 7.20 3.98 0.75
N ALA A 91 7.86 2.87 0.42
CA ALA A 91 9.31 2.59 0.55
C ALA A 91 9.57 1.07 0.47
N PRO A 92 10.81 0.62 0.12
CA PRO A 92 11.22 -0.77 0.32
C PRO A 92 11.12 -1.14 1.80
N LEU A 93 10.63 -2.36 2.07
CA LEU A 93 10.28 -2.81 3.41
C LEU A 93 11.56 -2.99 4.25
N PRO A 94 11.71 -2.25 5.36
CA PRO A 94 12.86 -2.40 6.25
C PRO A 94 12.74 -3.68 7.11
N GLY A 95 13.85 -4.18 7.64
CA GLY A 95 13.99 -5.49 8.33
C GLY A 95 13.14 -5.75 9.58
N TRP A 96 12.20 -4.87 9.90
CA TRP A 96 11.18 -5.01 10.96
C TRP A 96 9.84 -5.53 10.40
N LEU A 97 9.75 -5.75 9.09
CA LEU A 97 8.58 -6.34 8.47
C LEU A 97 8.61 -7.87 8.60
N LYS A 98 7.49 -8.45 9.03
CA LYS A 98 7.30 -9.90 9.15
C LYS A 98 7.13 -10.55 7.78
N ALA A 99 8.23 -11.04 7.21
CA ALA A 99 8.26 -11.66 5.88
C ALA A 99 7.30 -12.85 5.76
N GLU A 100 7.04 -13.56 6.87
CA GLU A 100 6.10 -14.68 6.95
C GLU A 100 4.64 -14.31 6.66
N LEU A 101 4.30 -13.02 6.66
CA LEU A 101 2.97 -12.53 6.29
C LEU A 101 2.77 -12.46 4.76
N PHE A 102 3.82 -12.70 3.98
CA PHE A 102 3.82 -12.51 2.53
C PHE A 102 4.18 -13.81 1.81
N THR A 103 3.53 -14.05 0.67
CA THR A 103 3.92 -15.10 -0.26
C THR A 103 4.65 -14.47 -1.43
N THR A 104 5.89 -14.86 -1.66
CA THR A 104 6.65 -14.50 -2.86
C THR A 104 6.33 -15.49 -3.97
N VAL A 105 6.17 -14.99 -5.20
CA VAL A 105 5.96 -15.78 -6.42
C VAL A 105 7.18 -15.67 -7.32
#